data_AF-A0A8C8A465-F1
#
_entry.id   AF-A0A8C8A465-F1
#
_cell.length_a   1.000
_cell.length_b   1.000
_cell.length_c   1.000
_cell.angle_alpha   90.00
_cell.angle_beta   90.00
_cell.angle_gamma   90.00
#
_symmetry.space_group_name_H-M   'P 1'
#
loop_
_entity.id
_entity.type
_entity.pdbx_description
1 polymer ?
#
loop_
_entity_poly.entity_id
_entity_poly.type
_entity_poly.pdbx_seq_one_letter_code
_entity_poly.pdbx_strand_id
1 'polypeptide(L)'
;MTARLDTQISKLEMFVFSQEWQQASDCRAELLGYLKEQVPQIFCLRKEYSPQEEEELLQSRLLHPLECFLFGEDPQQGLEKLKQGSTSSQLCGRVFKEGETVYSCRDCAIDPTCVLCMDCFQDSVHKSHRYKMHASSGGGFCDCGDVEAWKIGPCCSKHDPGAATAMVTVSYVSEGEDGCRRSVPVPFCVSEPQNAYFPILALDAAHLAVTG
;
A
#
# COMPACT_ATOMS: atom_id res chain seq x y z
N MET A 1 21.64 -31.62 26.80
CA MET A 1 21.32 -31.93 25.40
C MET A 1 20.79 -30.65 24.76
N THR A 2 21.69 -29.77 24.34
CA THR A 2 21.37 -28.50 23.66
C THR A 2 21.64 -28.71 22.18
N ALA A 3 20.60 -28.99 21.41
CA ALA A 3 20.70 -29.10 19.96
C ALA A 3 20.90 -27.70 19.38
N ARG A 4 21.92 -27.59 18.52
CA ARG A 4 22.30 -26.40 17.76
C ARG A 4 21.12 -25.94 16.90
N LEU A 5 20.64 -24.72 17.08
CA LEU A 5 19.74 -24.04 16.15
C LEU A 5 20.58 -23.23 15.14
N ASP A 6 21.44 -23.93 14.40
CA ASP A 6 22.13 -23.37 13.22
C ASP A 6 21.58 -24.08 11.99
N THR A 7 20.32 -23.83 11.65
CA THR A 7 19.77 -24.27 10.38
C THR A 7 19.18 -23.06 9.68
N GLN A 8 19.90 -22.61 8.66
CA GLN A 8 19.43 -21.66 7.69
C GLN A 8 18.13 -22.23 7.10
N ILE A 9 16.99 -21.59 7.40
CA ILE A 9 15.70 -22.03 6.85
C ILE A 9 15.77 -21.78 5.34
N SER A 10 15.53 -22.82 4.56
CA SER A 10 15.62 -22.71 3.11
C SER A 10 14.50 -21.83 2.56
N LYS A 11 14.73 -21.18 1.41
CA LYS A 11 13.67 -20.41 0.72
C LYS A 11 12.41 -21.23 0.47
N LEU A 12 12.57 -22.54 0.24
CA LEU A 12 11.46 -23.47 0.02
C LEU A 12 10.62 -23.66 1.29
N GLU A 13 11.26 -23.81 2.45
CA GLU A 13 10.56 -23.91 3.75
C GLU A 13 9.83 -22.61 4.10
N MET A 14 10.41 -21.44 3.77
CA MET A 14 9.74 -20.15 3.99
C MET A 14 8.53 -19.93 3.09
N PHE A 15 8.61 -20.40 1.85
CA PHE A 15 7.46 -20.40 0.96
C PHE A 15 6.33 -21.31 1.48
N VAL A 16 6.67 -22.52 1.94
CA VAL A 16 5.69 -23.45 2.53
C VAL A 16 5.02 -22.85 3.76
N PHE A 17 5.78 -22.21 4.65
CA PHE A 17 5.24 -21.58 5.86
C PHE A 17 4.26 -20.44 5.54
N SER A 18 4.56 -19.65 4.50
CA SER A 18 3.66 -18.59 4.06
C SER A 18 2.33 -19.13 3.52
N GLN A 19 2.34 -20.29 2.87
CA GLN A 19 1.12 -20.97 2.38
C GLN A 19 0.28 -21.52 3.54
N GLU A 20 0.92 -22.02 4.60
CA GLU A 20 0.23 -22.46 5.82
C GLU A 20 -0.53 -21.30 6.46
N TRP A 21 0.04 -20.09 6.51
CA TRP A 21 -0.66 -18.91 7.02
C TRP A 21 -1.87 -18.50 6.18
N GLN A 22 -1.77 -18.63 4.85
CA GLN A 22 -2.90 -18.31 3.96
C GLN A 22 -4.07 -19.28 4.13
N GLN A 23 -3.77 -20.52 4.52
CA GLN A 23 -4.76 -21.58 4.71
C GLN A 23 -5.24 -21.71 6.17
N ALA A 24 -4.59 -21.01 7.09
CA ALA A 24 -4.91 -21.06 8.51
C ALA A 24 -6.29 -20.45 8.80
N SER A 25 -7.03 -21.09 9.71
CA SER A 25 -8.33 -20.58 10.21
C SER A 25 -8.20 -19.26 10.96
N ASP A 26 -7.04 -19.00 11.57
CA ASP A 26 -6.69 -17.75 12.23
C ASP A 26 -5.27 -17.33 11.81
N CYS A 27 -5.16 -16.78 10.60
CA CYS A 27 -3.88 -16.34 10.03
C CYS A 27 -3.18 -15.28 10.90
N ARG A 28 -3.95 -14.48 11.65
CA ARG A 28 -3.40 -13.45 12.54
C ARG A 28 -2.66 -14.09 13.71
N ALA A 29 -3.25 -15.11 14.33
CA ALA A 29 -2.61 -15.83 15.42
C ALA A 29 -1.31 -16.52 14.98
N GLU A 30 -1.34 -17.19 13.83
CA GLU A 30 -0.15 -17.86 13.26
C GLU A 30 0.97 -16.86 12.95
N LEU A 31 0.64 -15.73 12.31
CA LEU A 31 1.62 -14.70 11.98
C LEU A 31 2.25 -14.09 13.25
N LEU A 32 1.41 -13.74 14.24
CA LEU A 32 1.91 -13.19 15.50
C LEU A 32 2.75 -14.21 16.28
N GLY A 33 2.37 -15.49 16.24
CA GLY A 33 3.13 -16.59 16.83
C GLY A 33 4.53 -16.68 16.21
N TYR A 34 4.61 -16.67 14.89
CA TYR A 34 5.88 -16.70 14.18
C TYR A 34 6.75 -15.48 14.48
N LEU A 35 6.19 -14.26 14.42
CA LEU A 35 6.92 -13.03 14.73
C LEU A 35 7.48 -13.07 16.16
N LYS A 36 6.68 -13.55 17.12
CA LYS A 36 7.10 -13.71 18.52
C LYS A 36 8.29 -14.66 18.67
N GLU A 37 8.39 -15.69 17.84
CA GLU A 37 9.51 -16.62 17.87
C GLU A 37 10.75 -16.09 17.16
N GLN A 38 10.60 -15.45 16.00
CA GLN A 38 11.73 -15.04 15.16
C GLN A 38 12.37 -13.73 15.61
N VAL A 39 11.59 -12.72 16.02
CA VAL A 39 12.12 -11.38 16.38
C VAL A 39 13.21 -11.46 17.47
N PRO A 40 13.03 -12.19 18.60
CA PRO A 40 14.07 -12.29 19.62
C PRO A 40 15.34 -12.99 19.12
N GLN A 41 15.22 -13.94 18.19
CA GLN A 41 16.38 -14.66 17.66
C GLN A 41 17.28 -13.74 16.81
N ILE A 42 16.67 -12.76 16.13
CA ILE A 42 17.37 -11.82 15.26
C ILE A 42 18.00 -10.70 16.09
N PHE A 43 17.22 -10.07 16.98
CA PHE A 43 17.62 -8.81 17.62
C PHE A 43 18.08 -8.94 19.08
N CYS A 44 17.73 -10.02 19.80
CA CYS A 44 17.92 -10.07 21.26
C CYS A 44 18.87 -11.18 21.73
N LEU A 45 18.85 -12.35 21.08
CA LEU A 45 19.52 -13.56 21.57
C LEU A 45 20.94 -13.75 21.01
N ARG A 46 21.42 -12.81 20.20
CA ARG A 46 22.74 -12.90 19.57
C ARG A 46 23.85 -12.50 20.55
N LYS A 47 24.92 -13.30 20.57
CA LYS A 47 26.08 -13.08 21.44
C LYS A 47 27.02 -11.99 20.93
N GLU A 48 27.13 -11.85 19.62
CA GLU A 48 27.98 -10.86 18.94
C GLU A 48 27.13 -10.08 17.94
N TYR A 49 27.31 -8.77 17.92
CA TYR A 49 26.60 -7.88 17.02
C TYR A 49 27.30 -7.86 15.66
N SER A 50 26.53 -8.16 14.61
CA SER A 50 26.96 -8.12 13.22
C SER A 50 25.81 -7.58 12.36
N PRO A 51 25.89 -6.31 11.90
CA PRO A 51 24.81 -5.68 11.13
C PRO A 51 24.45 -6.46 9.85
N GLN A 52 25.45 -7.01 9.18
CA GLN A 52 25.26 -7.72 7.91
C GLN A 52 24.48 -9.03 8.11
N GLU A 53 24.82 -9.79 9.16
CA GLU A 53 24.14 -11.04 9.46
C GLU A 53 22.74 -10.78 10.05
N GLU A 54 22.57 -9.70 10.81
CA GLU A 54 21.24 -9.29 11.30
C GLU A 54 20.30 -8.94 10.14
N GLU A 55 20.79 -8.15 9.17
CA GLU A 55 20.05 -7.83 7.95
C GLU A 55 19.71 -9.10 7.15
N GLU A 56 20.66 -10.03 6.98
CA GLU A 56 20.40 -11.28 6.26
C GLU A 56 19.32 -12.14 6.96
N LEU A 57 19.33 -12.18 8.29
CA LEU A 57 18.31 -12.88 9.07
C LEU A 57 16.96 -12.16 9.04
N LEU A 58 16.92 -10.83 9.13
CA LEU A 58 15.71 -10.02 8.98
C LEU A 58 15.08 -10.26 7.60
N GLN A 59 15.87 -10.20 6.53
CA GLN A 59 15.43 -10.44 5.18
C GLN A 59 14.89 -11.87 5.01
N SER A 60 15.65 -12.88 5.43
CA SER A 60 15.30 -14.29 5.19
C SER A 60 14.19 -14.83 6.11
N ARG A 61 14.10 -14.36 7.36
CA ARG A 61 13.19 -14.91 8.39
C ARG A 61 12.01 -14.02 8.74
N LEU A 62 11.97 -12.77 8.32
CA LEU A 62 10.81 -11.91 8.57
C LEU A 62 10.24 -11.36 7.27
N LEU A 63 11.06 -10.66 6.48
CA LEU A 63 10.56 -9.95 5.32
C LEU A 63 10.15 -10.90 4.19
N HIS A 64 11.00 -11.85 3.79
CA HIS A 64 10.68 -12.76 2.70
C HIS A 64 9.44 -13.64 2.96
N PRO A 65 9.24 -14.25 4.14
CA PRO A 65 7.99 -14.96 4.44
C PRO A 65 6.75 -14.07 4.36
N LEU A 66 6.84 -12.83 4.84
CA LEU A 66 5.76 -11.85 4.75
C LEU A 66 5.46 -11.46 3.31
N GLU A 67 6.49 -11.24 2.48
CA GLU A 67 6.31 -10.99 1.05
C GLU A 67 5.61 -12.16 0.37
N CYS A 68 6.08 -13.39 0.59
CA CYS A 68 5.42 -14.59 0.05
C CYS A 68 3.96 -14.70 0.50
N PHE A 69 3.67 -14.38 1.76
CA PHE A 69 2.30 -14.35 2.29
C PHE A 69 1.43 -13.27 1.61
N LEU A 70 1.98 -12.08 1.37
CA LEU A 70 1.27 -10.98 0.71
C LEU A 70 0.97 -11.29 -0.76
N PHE A 71 1.91 -11.92 -1.46
CA PHE A 71 1.76 -12.26 -2.88
C PHE A 71 1.02 -13.59 -3.11
N GLY A 72 1.11 -14.55 -2.18
CA GLY A 72 0.65 -15.93 -2.36
C GLY A 72 1.48 -16.74 -3.36
N GLU A 73 2.59 -16.17 -3.80
CA GLU A 73 3.53 -16.77 -4.73
C GLU A 73 4.93 -16.19 -4.50
N ASP A 74 5.89 -16.56 -5.34
CA ASP A 74 7.22 -15.96 -5.32
C ASP A 74 7.11 -14.42 -5.46
N PRO A 75 7.71 -13.63 -4.56
CA PRO A 75 7.56 -12.17 -4.55
C PRO A 75 8.00 -11.48 -5.84
N GLN A 76 9.04 -12.01 -6.51
CA GLN A 76 9.50 -11.42 -7.78
C GLN A 76 8.45 -11.63 -8.87
N GLN A 77 7.86 -12.83 -8.94
CA GLN A 77 6.78 -13.12 -9.89
C GLN A 77 5.53 -12.28 -9.59
N GLY A 78 5.11 -12.19 -8.33
CA GLY A 78 3.96 -11.39 -7.92
C GLY A 78 4.14 -9.91 -8.26
N LEU A 79 5.33 -9.36 -8.01
CA LEU A 79 5.65 -7.98 -8.36
C LEU A 79 5.62 -7.72 -9.87
N GLU A 80 6.15 -8.62 -10.69
CA GLU A 80 6.11 -8.48 -12.15
C GLU A 80 4.68 -8.56 -12.68
N LYS A 81 3.83 -9.43 -12.13
CA LYS A 81 2.40 -9.47 -12.48
C LYS A 81 1.68 -8.19 -12.10
N LEU A 82 1.95 -7.62 -10.92
CA LEU A 82 1.39 -6.32 -10.52
C LEU A 82 1.78 -5.22 -11.50
N LYS A 83 3.06 -5.14 -11.90
CA LYS A 83 3.53 -4.15 -12.88
C LYS A 83 2.89 -4.31 -14.25
N GLN A 84 2.61 -5.55 -14.67
CA GLN A 84 1.94 -5.83 -15.95
C GLN A 84 0.43 -5.55 -15.89
N GLY A 85 -0.21 -5.74 -14.74
CA GLY A 85 -1.62 -5.42 -14.52
C GLY A 85 -1.91 -3.93 -14.36
N SER A 86 -0.91 -3.11 -13.99
CA SER A 86 -1.06 -1.68 -13.70
C SER A 86 -1.07 -0.77 -14.94
N THR A 87 -1.49 -1.26 -16.12
CA THR A 87 -1.45 -0.50 -17.39
C THR A 87 -2.39 0.72 -17.42
N SER A 88 -3.28 0.86 -16.43
CA SER A 88 -4.00 2.11 -16.14
C SER A 88 -4.34 2.19 -14.65
N SER A 89 -3.35 2.52 -13.81
CA SER A 89 -3.66 2.87 -12.43
C SER A 89 -4.55 4.11 -12.43
N GLN A 90 -5.68 4.05 -11.72
CA GLN A 90 -6.55 5.22 -11.53
C GLN A 90 -5.85 6.30 -10.70
N LEU A 91 -4.78 5.93 -9.98
CA LEU A 91 -3.90 6.79 -9.23
C LEU A 91 -2.58 7.02 -9.96
N CYS A 92 -2.07 8.25 -9.92
CA CYS A 92 -0.73 8.54 -10.40
C CYS A 92 0.35 7.99 -9.46
N GLY A 93 0.25 8.28 -8.15
CA GLY A 93 1.15 7.75 -7.12
C GLY A 93 2.64 8.07 -7.28
N ARG A 94 3.00 8.94 -8.22
CA ARG A 94 4.38 9.26 -8.55
C ARG A 94 5.08 9.92 -7.35
N VAL A 95 6.16 9.31 -6.88
CA VAL A 95 6.97 9.82 -5.78
C VAL A 95 7.81 11.02 -6.22
N PHE A 96 7.81 12.08 -5.42
CA PHE A 96 8.56 13.30 -5.73
C PHE A 96 10.01 13.22 -5.30
N LYS A 97 10.87 13.85 -6.10
CA LYS A 97 12.27 14.10 -5.75
C LYS A 97 12.42 15.44 -5.04
N GLU A 98 13.47 15.57 -4.24
CA GLU A 98 13.82 16.87 -3.64
C GLU A 98 14.07 17.91 -4.72
N GLY A 99 13.55 19.12 -4.52
CA GLY A 99 13.62 20.22 -5.48
C GLY A 99 12.63 20.12 -6.63
N GLU A 100 11.86 19.03 -6.73
CA GLU A 100 10.89 18.86 -7.80
C GLU A 100 9.70 19.81 -7.66
N THR A 101 9.26 20.39 -8.77
CA THR A 101 8.11 21.30 -8.77
C THR A 101 6.79 20.54 -8.61
N VAL A 102 6.03 20.88 -7.58
CA VAL A 102 4.70 20.32 -7.29
C VAL A 102 3.64 21.42 -7.22
N TYR A 103 2.38 21.03 -7.45
CA TYR A 103 1.26 21.95 -7.61
C TYR A 103 0.13 21.64 -6.62
N SER A 104 -0.29 22.63 -5.84
CA SER A 104 -1.45 22.51 -4.96
C SER A 104 -2.55 23.48 -5.38
N CYS A 105 -3.77 22.99 -5.63
CA CYS A 105 -4.91 23.83 -5.99
C CYS A 105 -5.58 24.37 -4.73
N ARG A 106 -5.63 25.70 -4.56
CA ARG A 106 -6.22 26.33 -3.37
C ARG A 106 -7.74 26.26 -3.34
N ASP A 107 -8.35 26.13 -4.51
CA ASP A 107 -9.80 26.12 -4.62
C ASP A 107 -10.35 24.69 -4.41
N CYS A 108 -9.60 23.67 -4.86
CA CYS A 108 -10.08 22.29 -4.94
C CYS A 108 -9.48 21.33 -3.91
N ALA A 109 -8.27 21.58 -3.39
CA ALA A 109 -7.68 20.70 -2.40
C ALA A 109 -8.55 20.60 -1.14
N ILE A 110 -8.64 19.40 -0.57
CA ILE A 110 -9.31 19.16 0.70
C ILE A 110 -8.43 19.67 1.85
N ASP A 111 -7.13 19.44 1.78
CA ASP A 111 -6.16 19.96 2.76
C ASP A 111 -4.88 20.50 2.08
N PRO A 112 -4.01 21.24 2.82
CA PRO A 112 -2.82 21.86 2.25
C PRO A 112 -1.72 20.91 1.76
N THR A 113 -1.83 19.61 2.06
CA THR A 113 -0.88 18.59 1.67
C THR A 113 -1.19 17.99 0.30
N CYS A 114 -2.41 18.20 -0.24
CA CYS A 114 -2.79 17.69 -1.55
C CYS A 114 -2.00 18.37 -2.68
N VAL A 115 -1.31 17.55 -3.48
CA VAL A 115 -0.38 17.98 -4.52
C VAL A 115 -0.45 17.13 -5.78
N LEU A 116 -0.20 17.79 -6.92
CA LEU A 116 -0.09 17.18 -8.23
C LEU A 116 1.34 17.30 -8.76
N CYS A 117 1.79 16.28 -9.49
CA CYS A 117 2.96 16.39 -10.34
C CYS A 117 2.68 17.32 -11.54
N MET A 118 3.74 17.76 -12.22
CA MET A 118 3.63 18.61 -13.41
C MET A 118 2.66 18.03 -14.45
N ASP A 119 2.83 16.76 -14.81
CA ASP A 119 2.05 16.13 -15.88
C ASP A 119 0.56 16.06 -15.52
N CYS A 120 0.24 15.68 -14.29
CA CYS A 120 -1.15 15.59 -13.84
C CYS A 120 -1.79 16.98 -13.73
N PHE A 121 -1.04 17.98 -13.26
CA PHE A 121 -1.54 19.35 -13.18
C PHE A 121 -1.92 19.90 -14.56
N GLN A 122 -1.04 19.76 -15.56
CA GLN A 122 -1.26 20.26 -16.93
C GLN A 122 -2.47 19.62 -17.62
N ASP A 123 -2.72 18.36 -17.31
CA ASP A 123 -3.79 17.54 -17.88
C ASP A 123 -5.06 17.51 -17.01
N SER A 124 -5.15 18.37 -16.00
CA SER A 124 -6.31 18.49 -15.11
C SER A 124 -7.07 19.80 -15.29
N VAL A 125 -8.22 19.89 -14.62
CA VAL A 125 -9.00 21.13 -14.51
C VAL A 125 -8.31 22.20 -13.65
N HIS A 126 -7.33 21.80 -12.82
CA HIS A 126 -6.75 22.68 -11.80
C HIS A 126 -5.84 23.77 -12.36
N LYS A 127 -5.40 23.64 -13.62
CA LYS A 127 -4.60 24.67 -14.30
C LYS A 127 -5.30 26.01 -14.48
N SER A 128 -6.65 26.00 -14.48
CA SER A 128 -7.48 27.20 -14.58
C SER A 128 -7.95 27.74 -13.21
N HIS A 129 -7.54 27.11 -12.11
CA HIS A 129 -7.89 27.54 -10.75
C HIS A 129 -6.76 28.35 -10.11
N ARG A 130 -6.97 28.85 -8.88
CA ARG A 130 -5.89 29.43 -8.09
C ARG A 130 -5.07 28.29 -7.50
N TYR A 131 -3.79 28.24 -7.87
CA TYR A 131 -2.86 27.23 -7.38
C TYR A 131 -1.60 27.85 -6.78
N LYS A 132 -0.84 27.03 -6.05
CA LYS A 132 0.49 27.34 -5.55
C LYS A 132 1.46 26.30 -6.13
N MET A 133 2.53 26.81 -6.73
CA MET A 133 3.70 26.03 -7.09
C MET A 133 4.73 26.09 -5.95
N HIS A 134 5.34 24.97 -5.60
CA HIS A 134 6.47 24.94 -4.68
C HIS A 134 7.40 23.77 -5.00
N ALA A 135 8.63 23.85 -4.51
CA ALA A 135 9.57 22.74 -4.57
C ALA A 135 9.21 21.72 -3.47
N SER A 136 9.16 20.44 -3.85
CA SER A 136 9.07 19.34 -2.90
C SER A 136 10.35 19.26 -2.06
N SER A 137 10.21 19.00 -0.77
CA SER A 137 11.32 18.68 0.13
C SER A 137 11.91 17.28 -0.10
N GLY A 138 11.39 16.53 -1.09
CA GLY A 138 11.70 15.13 -1.30
C GLY A 138 10.75 14.24 -0.49
N GLY A 139 10.31 13.14 -1.10
CA GLY A 139 9.23 12.33 -0.55
C GLY A 139 7.84 12.89 -0.87
N GLY A 140 6.79 12.15 -0.50
CA GLY A 140 5.41 12.41 -0.92
C GLY A 140 5.10 11.89 -2.32
N PHE A 141 3.82 11.82 -2.68
CA PHE A 141 3.35 11.29 -3.95
C PHE A 141 2.30 12.20 -4.58
N CYS A 142 2.11 12.07 -5.89
CA CYS A 142 1.04 12.77 -6.59
C CYS A 142 -0.33 12.21 -6.24
N ASP A 143 -1.23 13.07 -5.76
CA ASP A 143 -2.60 12.73 -5.34
C ASP A 143 -3.61 12.70 -6.51
N CYS A 144 -3.11 12.63 -7.75
CA CYS A 144 -3.99 12.51 -8.91
C CYS A 144 -4.65 11.13 -8.89
N GLY A 145 -5.98 11.11 -8.93
CA GLY A 145 -6.81 9.92 -8.81
C GLY A 145 -7.34 9.68 -7.40
N ASP A 146 -6.83 10.38 -6.40
CA ASP A 146 -7.32 10.25 -5.02
C ASP A 146 -8.57 11.11 -4.84
N VAL A 147 -9.72 10.45 -4.70
CA VAL A 147 -11.02 11.12 -4.54
C VAL A 147 -11.14 11.85 -3.20
N GLU A 148 -10.36 11.47 -2.19
CA GLU A 148 -10.37 12.08 -0.86
C GLU A 148 -9.41 13.28 -0.76
N ALA A 149 -8.58 13.53 -1.77
CA ALA A 149 -7.67 14.68 -1.82
C ALA A 149 -8.31 15.93 -2.47
N TRP A 150 -9.33 15.77 -3.30
CA TRP A 150 -9.89 16.86 -4.12
C TRP A 150 -11.41 16.97 -4.04
N LYS A 151 -11.91 18.17 -3.77
CA LYS A 151 -13.36 18.48 -3.77
C LYS A 151 -14.00 18.30 -5.16
N ILE A 152 -13.24 18.59 -6.21
CA ILE A 152 -13.63 18.43 -7.62
C ILE A 152 -12.41 18.03 -8.44
N GLY A 153 -12.63 17.36 -9.57
CA GLY A 153 -11.57 17.00 -10.52
C GLY A 153 -10.45 16.16 -9.90
N PRO A 154 -10.74 15.00 -9.28
CA PRO A 154 -9.73 14.17 -8.63
C PRO A 154 -8.70 13.60 -9.63
N CYS A 155 -9.09 13.43 -10.89
CA CYS A 155 -8.26 12.84 -11.94
C CYS A 155 -7.84 13.86 -13.00
N CYS A 156 -6.64 13.69 -13.55
CA CYS A 156 -6.26 14.26 -14.84
C CYS A 156 -6.73 13.35 -15.99
N SER A 157 -6.67 13.80 -17.24
CA SER A 157 -7.13 13.02 -18.40
C SER A 157 -6.42 11.67 -18.58
N LYS A 158 -5.19 11.51 -18.08
CA LYS A 158 -4.42 10.25 -18.13
C LYS A 158 -4.85 9.23 -17.06
N HIS A 159 -5.41 9.71 -15.95
CA HIS A 159 -5.79 8.89 -14.80
C HIS A 159 -7.31 8.92 -14.57
N ASP A 160 -8.08 9.33 -15.57
CA ASP A 160 -9.54 9.30 -15.54
C ASP A 160 -10.04 7.87 -15.84
N PRO A 161 -10.73 7.19 -14.91
CA PRO A 161 -11.32 5.87 -15.16
C PRO A 161 -12.30 5.84 -16.34
N GLY A 162 -12.89 7.00 -16.68
CA GLY A 162 -13.82 7.18 -17.79
C GLY A 162 -13.17 7.24 -19.17
N ALA A 163 -11.85 7.43 -19.28
CA ALA A 163 -11.15 7.41 -20.56
C ALA A 163 -11.08 6.00 -21.19
N ALA A 164 -11.19 4.94 -20.37
CA ALA A 164 -11.24 3.55 -20.82
C ALA A 164 -12.66 2.99 -20.99
N THR A 165 -13.69 3.64 -20.43
CA THR A 165 -15.06 3.08 -20.40
C THR A 165 -16.12 4.15 -20.70
N ALA A 166 -16.13 4.69 -21.92
CA ALA A 166 -17.15 5.65 -22.33
C ALA A 166 -18.34 4.96 -23.04
N MET A 167 -19.25 4.30 -22.31
CA MET A 167 -20.69 4.17 -22.66
C MET A 167 -21.51 3.74 -21.43
N VAL A 168 -22.17 4.68 -20.73
CA VAL A 168 -23.61 4.67 -20.40
C VAL A 168 -23.96 6.06 -19.87
N THR A 169 -24.78 6.79 -20.61
CA THR A 169 -25.44 8.01 -20.13
C THR A 169 -26.53 7.61 -19.14
N VAL A 170 -26.40 8.03 -17.88
CA VAL A 170 -27.54 8.02 -16.94
C VAL A 170 -28.22 9.38 -17.01
N SER A 171 -29.44 9.39 -17.50
CA SER A 171 -30.34 10.55 -17.43
C SER A 171 -30.92 10.64 -16.02
N TYR A 172 -30.89 11.83 -15.43
CA TYR A 172 -31.49 12.12 -14.13
C TYR A 172 -33.02 12.10 -14.26
N VAL A 173 -33.71 11.36 -13.38
CA VAL A 173 -35.14 11.56 -13.12
C VAL A 173 -35.35 11.68 -11.61
N SER A 174 -36.10 12.71 -11.24
CA SER A 174 -36.44 13.15 -9.89
C SER A 174 -37.28 12.15 -9.10
N GLU A 175 -37.12 12.21 -7.77
CA GLU A 175 -37.66 11.32 -6.76
C GLU A 175 -39.20 11.29 -6.66
N GLY A 176 -39.73 10.13 -6.27
CA GLY A 176 -41.11 9.94 -5.82
C GLY A 176 -41.22 8.66 -4.98
N GLU A 177 -41.75 8.80 -3.77
CA GLU A 177 -41.94 7.79 -2.72
C GLU A 177 -42.96 6.71 -3.14
N ASP A 178 -42.63 5.41 -2.96
CA ASP A 178 -43.41 4.39 -2.20
C ASP A 178 -42.81 2.98 -2.36
N GLY A 179 -42.98 2.12 -1.35
CA GLY A 179 -42.22 0.88 -1.16
C GLY A 179 -42.51 -0.30 -2.10
N CYS A 180 -41.46 -1.03 -2.52
CA CYS A 180 -41.45 -2.49 -2.73
C CYS A 180 -40.00 -2.99 -2.95
N ARG A 181 -39.63 -4.11 -2.32
CA ARG A 181 -38.29 -4.73 -2.40
C ARG A 181 -37.86 -4.97 -3.85
N ARG A 182 -36.71 -4.39 -4.24
CA ARG A 182 -35.90 -4.87 -5.37
C ARG A 182 -34.43 -4.88 -4.98
N SER A 183 -33.81 -6.03 -5.22
CA SER A 183 -32.41 -6.34 -5.08
C SER A 183 -31.54 -5.34 -5.86
N VAL A 184 -30.78 -4.53 -5.14
CA VAL A 184 -29.67 -3.73 -5.68
C VAL A 184 -28.48 -4.67 -5.88
N PRO A 185 -27.78 -4.67 -7.02
CA PRO A 185 -26.49 -5.33 -7.11
C PRO A 185 -25.54 -4.55 -6.21
N VAL A 186 -25.19 -5.12 -5.07
CA VAL A 186 -24.05 -4.66 -4.28
C VAL A 186 -22.82 -4.94 -5.15
N PRO A 187 -22.05 -3.93 -5.59
CA PRO A 187 -20.72 -4.20 -6.10
C PRO A 187 -20.01 -4.88 -4.93
N PHE A 188 -19.59 -6.13 -5.13
CA PHE A 188 -18.70 -6.79 -4.21
C PHE A 188 -17.38 -6.03 -4.25
N CYS A 189 -17.30 -4.92 -3.52
CA CYS A 189 -16.04 -4.34 -3.12
C CYS A 189 -15.39 -5.42 -2.26
N VAL A 190 -14.40 -6.07 -2.85
CA VAL A 190 -13.42 -6.86 -2.11
C VAL A 190 -13.01 -5.99 -0.95
N SER A 191 -13.38 -6.42 0.25
CA SER A 191 -13.08 -5.74 1.49
C SER A 191 -11.62 -5.33 1.50
N GLU A 192 -11.41 -4.02 1.53
CA GLU A 192 -10.14 -3.38 1.83
C GLU A 192 -9.53 -4.06 3.07
N PRO A 193 -8.30 -4.59 3.00
CA PRO A 193 -7.62 -4.99 4.21
C PRO A 193 -7.26 -3.69 4.96
N GLN A 194 -8.04 -3.35 5.98
CA GLN A 194 -7.78 -2.29 6.96
C GLN A 194 -6.52 -2.57 7.82
N ASN A 195 -5.43 -3.09 7.23
CA ASN A 195 -4.28 -3.55 8.01
C ASN A 195 -2.91 -3.19 7.45
N ALA A 196 -2.83 -2.36 6.40
CA ALA A 196 -1.54 -1.90 5.88
C ALA A 196 -0.83 -0.86 6.79
N TYR A 197 -1.53 -0.30 7.79
CA TYR A 197 -0.95 0.66 8.74
C TYR A 197 -0.36 0.04 10.02
N PHE A 198 -0.64 -1.23 10.30
CA PHE A 198 -0.17 -1.90 11.52
C PHE A 198 1.28 -2.42 11.51
N PRO A 199 1.89 -2.86 10.39
CA PRO A 199 3.25 -3.41 10.44
C PRO A 199 4.33 -2.35 10.63
N ILE A 200 4.10 -1.10 10.21
CA ILE A 200 5.07 0.00 10.39
C ILE A 200 5.11 0.46 11.86
N LEU A 201 3.95 0.55 12.51
CA LEU A 201 3.88 0.92 13.94
C LEU A 201 4.37 -0.18 14.89
N ALA A 202 4.32 -1.45 14.47
CA ALA A 202 4.84 -2.56 15.27
C ALA A 202 6.39 -2.55 15.37
N LEU A 203 7.08 -2.06 14.33
CA LEU A 203 8.53 -1.93 14.32
C LEU A 203 9.00 -0.76 15.19
N ASP A 204 8.27 0.36 15.18
CA ASP A 204 8.56 1.51 16.05
C ASP A 204 8.28 1.20 17.54
N ALA A 205 7.24 0.42 17.85
CA ALA A 205 6.94 0.01 19.22
C ALA A 205 8.02 -0.93 19.81
N ALA A 206 8.63 -1.78 18.97
CA ALA A 206 9.75 -2.63 19.39
C ALA A 206 11.01 -1.81 19.70
N HIS A 207 11.25 -0.71 18.98
CA HIS A 207 12.41 0.16 19.21
C HIS A 207 12.28 1.03 20.47
N LEU A 208 11.05 1.37 20.87
CA LEU A 208 10.74 2.09 22.13
C LEU A 208 10.79 1.19 23.37
N ALA A 209 10.57 -0.12 23.23
CA ALA A 209 10.65 -1.08 24.35
C ALA A 209 12.10 -1.50 24.70
N VAL A 210 13.06 -1.26 23.81
CA VAL A 210 14.49 -1.62 24.00
C VAL A 210 15.33 -0.44 24.52
N THR A 211 14.80 0.77 24.49
CA THR A 211 15.48 1.99 24.99
C THR A 211 14.95 2.48 26.35
N GLY A 212 14.26 1.61 27.09
CA GLY A 212 13.85 1.82 28.48
C GLY A 212 14.59 0.92 29.46
#